data_AF-A0A522WBB1-F1
#
_entry.id   AF-A0A522WBB1-F1
#
_cell.length_a   1.000
_cell.length_b   1.000
_cell.length_c   1.000
_cell.angle_alpha   90.00
_cell.angle_beta   90.00
_cell.angle_gamma   90.00
#
_symmetry.space_group_name_H-M   'P 1'
#
loop_
_entity.id
_entity.type
_entity.pdbx_description
1 polymer ?
#
loop_
_entity_poly.entity_id
_entity_poly.type
_entity_poly.pdbx_seq_one_letter_code
_entity_poly.pdbx_strand_id
1 'polypeptide(L)'
;MPRKLQVWIGICFCIVLALTLYLSQENLREDWNDFMEGIDIHIDNFMYTLSPKRSKSLSMMEKEQNLKLYVGQPFIDFRKSDWDKFWGILYGVYPVDYSENERLPARARQLNLPEMEEKLKEWYPKPFGYFQQQHWQQFWEIALGKKAQ
;
A
#
# COMPACT_ATOMS: atom_id res chain seq x y z
N MET A 1 -6.19 -35.63 -53.97
CA MET A 1 -5.70 -34.30 -53.56
C MET A 1 -4.31 -34.09 -54.16
N PRO A 2 -4.00 -32.96 -54.81
CA PRO A 2 -2.69 -32.78 -55.45
C PRO A 2 -1.59 -32.75 -54.38
N ARG A 3 -0.51 -33.55 -54.54
CA ARG A 3 0.61 -33.66 -53.59
C ARG A 3 1.16 -32.30 -53.16
N LYS A 4 1.19 -31.32 -54.06
CA LYS A 4 1.60 -29.93 -53.76
C LYS A 4 0.72 -29.27 -52.69
N LEU A 5 -0.59 -29.48 -52.72
CA LEU A 5 -1.52 -28.91 -51.74
C LEU A 5 -1.34 -29.54 -50.35
N GLN A 6 -1.05 -30.85 -50.28
CA GLN A 6 -0.75 -31.52 -49.01
C GLN A 6 0.54 -30.99 -48.37
N VAL A 7 1.58 -30.72 -49.18
CA VAL A 7 2.83 -30.11 -48.70
C VAL A 7 2.60 -28.70 -48.16
N TRP A 8 1.85 -27.85 -48.87
CA TRP A 8 1.52 -26.50 -48.41
C TRP A 8 0.69 -26.50 -47.12
N ILE A 9 -0.29 -27.40 -46.98
CA ILE A 9 -1.07 -27.54 -45.74
C ILE A 9 -0.16 -27.95 -44.57
N GLY A 10 0.75 -28.90 -44.79
CA GLY A 10 1.72 -29.31 -43.77
C GLY A 10 2.63 -28.17 -43.32
N ILE A 11 3.11 -27.35 -44.26
CA ILE A 11 3.93 -26.16 -43.95
C ILE A 11 3.13 -25.13 -43.15
N CYS A 12 1.90 -24.81 -43.56
CA CYS A 12 1.04 -23.88 -42.84
C CYS A 12 0.75 -24.36 -41.41
N PHE A 13 0.48 -25.66 -41.22
CA PHE A 13 0.26 -26.24 -39.90
C PHE A 13 1.49 -26.08 -38.98
N CYS A 14 2.69 -26.36 -39.50
CA CYS A 14 3.93 -26.18 -38.74
C CYS A 14 4.18 -24.73 -38.33
N ILE A 15 3.87 -23.76 -39.21
CA ILE A 15 4.02 -22.33 -38.91
C ILE A 15 3.03 -21.91 -37.80
N VAL A 16 1.76 -22.31 -37.91
CA VAL A 16 0.76 -22.02 -36.88
C VAL A 16 1.14 -22.65 -35.54
N LEU A 17 1.58 -23.92 -35.55
CA LEU A 17 2.02 -24.61 -34.35
C LEU A 17 3.22 -23.90 -33.69
N ALA A 18 4.22 -23.52 -34.48
CA ALA A 18 5.39 -22.77 -33.99
C ALA A 18 5.00 -21.43 -33.37
N LEU A 19 4.08 -20.68 -34.00
CA LEU A 19 3.57 -19.42 -33.45
C LEU A 19 2.79 -19.63 -32.15
N THR A 20 1.94 -20.67 -32.06
CA THR A 20 1.22 -20.97 -30.81
C THR A 20 2.16 -21.37 -29.68
N LEU A 21 3.20 -22.16 -29.96
CA LEU A 21 4.21 -22.53 -28.97
C LEU A 21 5.02 -21.31 -28.53
N TYR A 22 5.40 -20.43 -29.45
CA TYR A 22 6.11 -19.19 -29.14
C TYR A 22 5.28 -18.26 -28.25
N LEU A 23 4.01 -18.00 -28.61
CA LEU A 23 3.11 -17.19 -27.79
C LEU A 23 2.85 -17.83 -26.42
N SER A 24 2.72 -19.16 -26.36
CA SER A 24 2.57 -19.86 -25.08
C SER A 24 3.80 -19.75 -24.20
N GLN A 25 4.99 -19.72 -24.78
CA GLN A 25 6.25 -19.57 -24.06
C GLN A 25 6.39 -18.17 -23.47
N GLU A 26 6.00 -17.12 -24.21
CA GLU A 26 5.97 -15.75 -23.70
C GLU A 26 4.97 -15.60 -22.55
N ASN A 27 3.75 -16.12 -22.70
CA ASN A 27 2.75 -16.10 -21.63
C ASN A 27 3.20 -16.87 -20.39
N LEU A 28 3.76 -18.08 -20.55
CA LEU A 28 4.27 -18.86 -19.42
C LEU A 28 5.42 -18.15 -18.69
N ARG A 29 6.26 -17.42 -19.43
CA ARG A 29 7.33 -16.63 -18.84
C ARG A 29 6.78 -15.45 -18.05
N GLU A 30 5.76 -14.78 -18.57
CA GLU A 30 5.06 -13.70 -17.87
C GLU A 30 4.37 -14.22 -16.60
N ASP A 31 3.61 -15.32 -16.70
CA ASP A 31 2.94 -15.96 -15.56
C ASP A 31 3.94 -16.43 -14.50
N TRP A 32 5.11 -16.93 -14.91
CA TRP A 32 6.18 -17.30 -13.98
C TRP A 32 6.76 -16.07 -13.27
N ASN A 33 7.00 -14.98 -14.01
CA ASN A 33 7.47 -13.73 -13.41
C ASN A 33 6.44 -13.18 -12.43
N ASP A 34 5.16 -13.19 -12.78
CA ASP A 34 4.07 -12.75 -11.92
C ASP A 34 3.96 -13.61 -10.65
N PHE A 35 4.13 -14.93 -10.78
CA PHE A 35 4.13 -15.83 -9.64
C PHE A 35 5.30 -15.53 -8.69
N MET A 36 6.51 -15.36 -9.23
CA MET A 36 7.69 -15.02 -8.44
C MET A 36 7.56 -13.65 -7.77
N GLU A 37 7.06 -12.66 -8.49
CA GLU A 37 6.79 -11.32 -7.98
C GLU A 37 5.68 -11.35 -6.92
N GLY A 38 4.64 -12.16 -7.11
CA GLY A 38 3.59 -12.37 -6.12
C GLY A 38 4.13 -12.96 -4.81
N ILE A 39 5.05 -13.93 -4.91
CA ILE A 39 5.76 -14.48 -3.73
C ILE A 39 6.58 -13.37 -3.06
N ASP A 40 7.35 -12.58 -3.82
CA ASP A 40 8.14 -11.48 -3.30
C ASP A 40 7.27 -10.49 -2.52
N ILE A 41 6.13 -10.09 -3.09
CA ILE A 41 5.15 -9.20 -2.46
C ILE A 41 4.58 -9.81 -1.17
N HIS A 42 4.27 -11.11 -1.17
CA HIS A 42 3.79 -11.77 0.05
C HIS A 42 4.84 -11.78 1.16
N ILE A 43 6.10 -12.04 0.81
CA ILE A 43 7.23 -12.00 1.76
C ILE A 43 7.43 -10.59 2.28
N ASP A 44 7.47 -9.59 1.39
CA ASP A 44 7.58 -8.19 1.73
C ASP A 44 6.47 -7.75 2.68
N ASN A 45 5.21 -8.05 2.35
CA ASN A 45 4.04 -7.70 3.16
C ASN A 45 4.11 -8.32 4.56
N PHE A 46 4.55 -9.58 4.64
CA PHE A 46 4.73 -10.28 5.90
C PHE A 46 5.84 -9.62 6.74
N MET A 47 7.01 -9.38 6.14
CA MET A 47 8.14 -8.71 6.80
C MET A 47 7.78 -7.30 7.27
N TYR A 48 7.03 -6.57 6.45
CA TYR A 48 6.58 -5.22 6.75
C TYR A 48 5.56 -5.18 7.88
N THR A 49 4.71 -6.22 8.00
CA THR A 49 3.77 -6.36 9.11
C THR A 49 4.50 -6.67 10.42
N LEU A 50 5.57 -7.47 10.38
CA LEU A 50 6.37 -7.80 11.56
C LEU A 50 7.28 -6.64 12.01
N SER A 51 7.84 -5.89 11.06
CA SER A 51 8.78 -4.81 11.32
C SER A 51 8.40 -3.55 10.52
N PRO A 52 7.29 -2.88 10.90
CA PRO A 52 6.87 -1.66 10.21
C PRO A 52 7.88 -0.54 10.45
N LYS A 53 8.05 0.33 9.43
CA LYS A 53 8.99 1.46 9.49
C LYS A 53 8.73 2.42 10.65
N ARG A 54 7.47 2.57 11.07
CA ARG A 54 7.02 3.30 12.26
C ARG A 54 6.28 2.34 13.17
N SER A 55 6.79 2.10 14.38
CA SER A 55 6.13 1.30 15.41
C SER A 55 5.57 2.18 16.52
N LYS A 56 4.51 1.70 17.19
CA LYS A 56 3.96 2.36 18.38
C LYS A 56 5.01 2.29 19.51
N SER A 57 5.42 3.44 20.06
CA SER A 57 6.34 3.48 21.20
C SER A 57 5.62 3.10 22.49
N LEU A 58 6.38 2.74 23.55
CA LEU A 58 5.78 2.50 24.88
C LEU A 58 5.17 3.78 25.49
N SER A 59 5.59 4.96 25.03
CA SER A 59 5.13 6.29 25.49
C SER A 59 3.82 6.78 24.86
N MET A 60 2.97 5.90 24.32
CA MET A 60 1.73 6.33 23.66
C MET A 60 0.77 7.06 24.61
N MET A 61 0.71 6.67 25.89
CA MET A 61 -0.13 7.37 26.88
C MET A 61 0.28 8.83 27.07
N GLU A 62 1.59 9.12 27.08
CA GLU A 62 2.10 10.50 27.17
C GLU A 62 1.76 11.30 25.91
N LYS A 63 1.92 10.68 24.74
CA LYS A 63 1.53 11.28 23.45
C LYS A 63 0.04 11.60 23.40
N GLU A 64 -0.82 10.71 23.88
CA GLU A 64 -2.27 10.94 23.95
C GLU A 64 -2.59 12.15 24.84
N GLN A 65 -1.96 12.26 26.02
CA GLN A 65 -2.15 13.41 26.90
C GLN A 65 -1.69 14.72 26.24
N ASN A 66 -0.51 14.73 25.61
CA ASN A 66 0.00 15.90 24.90
C ASN A 66 -0.90 16.31 23.72
N LEU A 67 -1.42 15.34 22.97
CA LEU A 67 -2.36 15.59 21.87
C LEU A 67 -3.70 16.15 22.38
N LYS A 68 -4.21 15.67 23.52
CA LYS A 68 -5.40 16.23 24.15
C LYS A 68 -5.21 17.70 24.52
N LEU A 69 -4.06 18.05 25.10
CA LEU A 69 -3.75 19.41 25.50
C LEU A 69 -3.54 20.33 24.30
N TYR A 70 -2.86 19.85 23.25
CA TYR A 70 -2.53 20.64 22.08
C TYR A 70 -3.73 20.85 21.14
N VAL A 71 -4.43 19.77 20.81
CA VAL A 71 -5.50 19.79 19.80
C VAL A 71 -6.85 20.12 20.43
N GLY A 72 -7.09 19.69 21.67
CA GLY A 72 -8.38 19.84 22.34
C GLY A 72 -9.43 18.87 21.81
N GLN A 73 -10.63 19.36 21.51
CA GLN A 73 -11.69 18.54 20.92
C GLN A 73 -11.34 18.16 19.47
N PRO A 74 -11.57 16.90 19.03
CA PRO A 74 -12.31 15.83 19.70
C PRO A 74 -11.47 14.92 20.61
N PHE A 75 -10.15 15.10 20.68
CA PHE A 75 -9.24 14.18 21.38
C PHE A 75 -9.50 14.08 22.88
N ILE A 76 -9.99 15.14 23.52
CA ILE A 76 -10.37 15.13 24.94
C ILE A 76 -11.39 14.01 25.22
N ASP A 77 -12.37 13.85 24.31
CA ASP A 77 -13.48 12.92 24.44
C ASP A 77 -13.19 11.52 23.88
N PHE A 78 -12.00 11.31 23.29
CA PHE A 78 -11.62 10.03 22.72
C PHE A 78 -11.58 8.93 23.78
N ARG A 79 -12.29 7.84 23.47
CA ARG A 79 -12.18 6.57 24.16
C ARG A 79 -11.01 5.78 23.60
N LYS A 80 -10.66 4.68 24.27
CA LYS A 80 -9.61 3.76 23.81
C LYS A 80 -9.79 3.34 22.35
N SER A 81 -11.02 3.03 21.93
CA SER A 81 -11.33 2.65 20.55
C SER A 81 -11.04 3.75 19.52
N ASP A 82 -11.23 5.01 19.92
CA ASP A 82 -11.00 6.16 19.04
C ASP A 82 -9.50 6.42 18.92
N TRP A 83 -8.76 6.28 20.02
CA TRP A 83 -7.29 6.25 19.99
C TRP A 83 -6.75 5.12 19.13
N ASP A 84 -7.30 3.91 19.24
CA ASP A 84 -6.87 2.77 18.42
C ASP A 84 -7.07 3.05 16.93
N LYS A 85 -8.21 3.65 16.54
CA LYS A 85 -8.48 4.09 15.16
C LYS A 85 -7.50 5.18 14.72
N PHE A 86 -7.34 6.22 15.52
CA PHE A 86 -6.42 7.32 15.24
C PHE A 86 -4.99 6.83 15.05
N TRP A 87 -4.48 6.03 15.98
CA TRP A 87 -3.15 5.44 15.87
C TRP A 87 -3.03 4.44 14.72
N GLY A 88 -4.14 3.82 14.31
CA GLY A 88 -4.23 3.03 13.09
C GLY A 88 -3.90 3.84 11.83
N ILE A 89 -4.33 5.11 11.75
CA ILE A 89 -3.99 5.99 10.61
C ILE A 89 -2.46 6.23 10.56
N LEU A 90 -1.84 6.45 11.72
CA LEU A 90 -0.44 6.87 11.81
C LEU A 90 0.55 5.70 11.64
N TYR A 91 0.21 4.57 12.26
CA TYR A 91 1.09 3.40 12.39
C TYR A 91 0.58 2.17 11.65
N GLY A 92 -0.63 2.21 11.11
CA GLY A 92 -1.22 1.12 10.35
C GLY A 92 -0.49 0.85 9.03
N VAL A 93 -0.64 -0.38 8.57
CA VAL A 93 -0.13 -0.85 7.28
C VAL A 93 -1.33 -1.00 6.36
N TYR A 94 -1.22 -0.41 5.17
CA TYR A 94 -2.28 -0.34 4.16
C TYR A 94 -1.77 -0.93 2.85
N PRO A 95 -2.63 -1.61 2.06
CA PRO A 95 -2.28 -1.99 0.70
C PRO A 95 -2.11 -0.74 -0.16
N VAL A 96 -1.11 -0.74 -1.03
CA VAL A 96 -0.97 0.24 -2.11
C VAL A 96 -1.80 -0.24 -3.27
N ASP A 97 -2.89 0.47 -3.56
CA ASP A 97 -3.63 0.27 -4.79
C ASP A 97 -2.73 0.69 -5.96
N TYR A 98 -2.32 -0.26 -6.78
CA TYR A 98 -1.67 0.05 -8.05
C TYR A 98 -2.72 0.59 -9.00
N SER A 99 -2.54 1.83 -9.46
CA SER A 99 -3.30 2.32 -10.61
C SER A 99 -2.82 1.56 -11.85
N GLU A 100 -3.70 0.71 -12.41
CA GLU A 100 -3.55 0.03 -13.70
C GLU A 100 -2.59 -1.19 -13.70
N ASN A 101 -3.18 -2.37 -13.44
CA ASN A 101 -2.80 -3.75 -13.86
C ASN A 101 -2.87 -4.75 -12.70
N GLU A 102 -4.06 -5.27 -12.38
CA GLU A 102 -4.35 -6.26 -11.32
C GLU A 102 -3.86 -7.70 -11.66
N ARG A 103 -2.62 -7.87 -12.15
CA ARG A 103 -1.99 -9.20 -12.22
C ARG A 103 -1.26 -9.57 -10.92
N LEU A 104 -0.91 -8.57 -10.11
CA LEU A 104 -0.12 -8.72 -8.90
C LEU A 104 -0.88 -8.28 -7.65
N PRO A 105 -0.61 -8.91 -6.48
CA PRO A 105 -1.18 -8.46 -5.21
C PRO A 105 -0.65 -7.07 -4.81
N ALA A 106 -1.42 -6.34 -4.01
CA ALA A 106 -0.99 -5.03 -3.50
C ALA A 106 0.20 -5.17 -2.52
N ARG A 107 1.22 -4.31 -2.67
CA ARG A 107 2.30 -4.17 -1.68
C ARG A 107 1.79 -3.39 -0.48
N ALA A 108 2.16 -3.81 0.72
CA ALA A 108 1.73 -3.20 1.95
C ALA A 108 2.74 -2.11 2.37
N ARG A 109 2.25 -0.93 2.74
CA ARG A 109 3.08 0.15 3.29
C ARG A 109 2.34 0.97 4.32
N GLN A 110 3.08 1.77 5.08
CA GLN A 110 2.46 2.82 5.88
C GLN A 110 2.19 4.06 5.02
N LEU A 111 1.16 4.81 5.40
CA LEU A 111 0.82 6.08 4.76
C LEU A 111 2.00 7.07 4.84
N ASN A 112 2.21 7.87 3.81
CA ASN A 112 3.12 9.01 3.88
C ASN A 112 2.44 10.18 4.64
N LEU A 113 3.19 11.25 4.94
CA LEU A 113 2.65 12.39 5.70
C LEU A 113 1.41 13.02 5.00
N PRO A 114 1.46 13.36 3.70
CA PRO A 114 0.29 13.86 2.98
C PRO A 114 -0.95 12.96 3.07
N GLU A 115 -0.79 11.65 2.86
CA GLU A 115 -1.90 10.69 2.93
C GLU A 115 -2.48 10.58 4.35
N MET A 116 -1.61 10.63 5.37
CA MET A 116 -2.09 10.67 6.76
C MET A 116 -2.88 11.96 7.03
N GLU A 117 -2.43 13.12 6.53
CA GLU A 117 -3.17 14.38 6.67
C GLU A 117 -4.54 14.31 6.00
N GLU A 118 -4.62 13.77 4.78
CA GLU A 118 -5.89 13.56 4.07
C GLU A 118 -6.83 12.64 4.85
N LYS A 119 -6.33 11.50 5.34
CA LYS A 119 -7.12 10.56 6.16
C LYS A 119 -7.56 11.19 7.48
N LEU A 120 -6.71 11.97 8.13
CA LEU A 120 -7.06 12.67 9.37
C LEU A 120 -8.12 13.75 9.12
N LYS A 121 -8.04 14.49 8.00
CA LYS A 121 -9.07 15.46 7.59
C LYS A 121 -10.40 14.78 7.27
N GLU A 122 -10.36 13.63 6.61
CA GLU A 122 -11.54 12.84 6.27
C GLU A 122 -12.26 12.34 7.55
N TRP A 123 -11.51 11.77 8.49
CA TRP A 123 -12.07 11.12 9.68
C TRP A 123 -12.37 12.11 10.81
N TYR A 124 -11.61 13.19 10.89
CA TYR A 124 -11.72 14.21 11.94
C TYR A 124 -11.68 15.62 11.30
N PRO A 125 -12.73 16.02 10.55
CA PRO A 125 -12.76 17.29 9.82
C PRO A 125 -12.51 18.51 10.71
N LYS A 126 -12.90 18.43 11.98
CA LYS A 126 -12.52 19.40 13.01
C LYS A 126 -11.63 18.68 14.03
N PRO A 127 -10.42 19.18 14.32
CA PRO A 127 -9.86 20.46 13.86
C PRO A 127 -8.98 20.38 12.59
N PHE A 128 -8.69 19.18 12.07
CA PHE A 128 -7.67 19.02 11.02
C PHE A 128 -8.00 19.69 9.68
N GLY A 129 -9.28 19.92 9.38
CA GLY A 129 -9.68 20.71 8.21
C GLY A 129 -9.23 22.17 8.26
N TYR A 130 -8.91 22.69 9.45
CA TYR A 130 -8.41 24.06 9.66
C TYR A 130 -6.91 24.12 9.98
N PHE A 131 -6.23 22.97 10.01
CA PHE A 131 -4.80 22.95 10.28
C PHE A 131 -4.03 23.58 9.11
N GLN A 132 -3.12 24.50 9.46
CA GLN A 132 -2.15 25.08 8.55
C GLN A 132 -0.85 24.30 8.69
N GLN A 133 0.11 24.54 7.80
CA GLN A 133 1.40 23.83 7.80
C GLN A 133 2.12 23.88 9.18
N GLN A 134 2.05 25.01 9.88
CA GLN A 134 2.62 25.16 11.23
C GLN A 134 1.93 24.27 12.27
N HIS A 135 0.60 24.14 12.18
CA HIS A 135 -0.17 23.26 13.06
C HIS A 135 0.20 21.78 12.81
N TRP A 136 0.34 21.40 11.53
CA TRP A 136 0.79 20.06 11.16
C TRP A 136 2.20 19.76 11.67
N GLN A 137 3.13 20.69 11.54
CA GLN A 137 4.49 20.52 12.03
C GLN A 137 4.53 20.22 13.53
N GLN A 138 3.85 21.04 14.34
CA GLN A 138 3.77 20.83 15.79
C GLN A 138 3.04 19.52 16.14
N PHE A 139 1.95 19.22 15.44
CA PHE A 139 1.22 17.97 15.62
C PHE A 139 2.09 16.73 15.35
N TRP A 140 2.88 16.74 14.27
CA TRP A 140 3.75 15.63 13.90
C TRP A 140 4.91 15.47 14.89
N GLU A 141 5.42 16.56 15.45
CA GLU A 141 6.40 16.53 16.54
C GLU A 141 5.87 15.78 17.77
N ILE A 142 4.62 16.05 18.16
CA ILE A 142 3.98 15.38 19.29
C ILE A 142 3.65 13.92 18.95
N ALA A 143 2.98 13.68 17.83
CA ALA A 143 2.44 12.36 17.47
C ALA A 143 3.53 11.35 17.11
N LEU A 144 4.56 11.77 16.37
CA LEU A 144 5.62 10.90 15.86
C LEU A 144 6.94 11.07 16.61
N GLY A 145 7.13 12.12 17.41
CA GLY A 145 8.39 12.37 18.11
C GLY A 145 9.52 12.79 17.17
N LYS A 146 9.20 13.22 15.94
CA LYS A 146 10.18 13.69 14.95
C LYS A 146 10.06 15.20 14.82
N LYS A 147 11.16 15.93 15.04
CA LYS A 147 11.27 17.29 14.49
C LYS A 147 11.13 17.19 12.98
N ALA A 148 10.19 17.91 12.40
CA ALA A 148 10.10 18.00 10.94
C ALA A 148 11.41 18.64 10.44
N GLN A 149 12.27 17.81 9.84
CA GLN A 149 13.43 18.24 9.07
C GLN A 149 13.13 17.98 7.60
#